data_AF-A0A0P7XZR5-F1
#
_entry.id   AF-A0A0P7XZR5-F1
#
_cell.length_a   1.000
_cell.length_b   1.000
_cell.length_c   1.000
_cell.angle_alpha   90.00
_cell.angle_beta   90.00
_cell.angle_gamma   90.00
#
_symmetry.space_group_name_H-M   'P 1'
#
loop_
_entity.id
_entity.type
_entity.pdbx_description
1 polymer ?
#
loop_
_entity_poly.entity_id
_entity_poly.type
_entity_poly.pdbx_seq_one_letter_code
_entity_poly.pdbx_strand_id
1 'polypeptide(L)' 'MNWNRPVKFKISGEDWEMPLSVLILLIVLALVLMIGGAWMGFRFGSGQLE' A
#
# COMPACT_ATOMS: atom_id res chain seq x y z
N MET A 1 -21.94 -1.39 1.13
CA MET A 1 -20.67 -1.07 1.80
C MET A 1 -20.63 0.44 2.05
N ASN A 2 -20.45 0.92 3.28
CA ASN A 2 -20.32 2.35 3.54
C ASN A 2 -18.85 2.76 3.36
N TRP A 3 -18.51 3.27 2.17
CA TRP A 3 -17.14 3.62 1.77
C TRP A 3 -16.56 4.82 2.50
N ASN A 4 -17.42 5.69 3.05
CA ASN A 4 -17.00 6.87 3.79
C ASN A 4 -17.02 6.67 5.31
N ARG A 5 -17.15 5.41 5.76
CA ARG A 5 -17.09 5.08 7.18
C ARG A 5 -15.73 5.51 7.73
N PRO A 6 -15.68 6.36 8.77
CA PRO A 6 -14.42 6.72 9.41
C PRO A 6 -13.83 5.49 10.12
N VAL A 7 -12.55 5.24 9.87
CA VAL A 7 -11.76 4.21 10.53
C VAL A 7 -10.78 4.91 11.46
N LYS A 8 -10.78 4.51 12.73
CA LYS A 8 -9.90 5.05 13.75
C LYS A 8 -8.91 3.97 14.18
N PHE A 9 -7.63 4.31 14.24
CA PHE A 9 -6.59 3.39 14.69
C PHE A 9 -5.45 4.17 15.33
N LYS A 10 -4.65 3.51 16.17
CA LYS A 10 -3.51 4.12 16.85
C LYS A 10 -2.20 3.62 16.26
N ILE A 11 -1.34 4.54 15.87
CA ILE A 11 0.06 4.25 15.49
C ILE A 11 0.95 5.07 16.41
N SER A 12 1.87 4.41 17.11
CA SER A 12 2.87 5.07 17.98
C SER A 12 2.29 6.05 19.02
N GLY A 13 1.06 5.80 19.48
CA GLY A 13 0.38 6.64 20.47
C GLY A 13 -0.40 7.83 19.88
N GLU A 14 -0.34 8.04 18.57
CA GLU A 14 -1.14 9.04 17.87
C GLU A 14 -2.46 8.42 17.37
N ASP A 15 -3.56 9.14 17.56
CA ASP A 15 -4.89 8.76 17.08
C ASP A 15 -5.06 9.18 15.61
N TRP A 16 -5.12 8.18 14.73
CA TRP A 16 -5.34 8.39 13.30
C TRP A 16 -6.80 8.14 12.95
N GLU A 17 -7.38 9.04 12.17
CA GLU A 17 -8.75 8.92 11.66
C GLU A 17 -8.77 9.22 10.17
N MET A 18 -9.29 8.27 9.38
CA MET A 18 -9.42 8.43 7.93
C MET A 18 -10.63 7.66 7.36
N PRO A 19 -11.17 8.05 6.19
CA PRO A 19 -12.25 7.32 5.56
C PRO A 19 -11.78 5.92 5.13
N LEU A 20 -12.68 4.93 5.20
CA LEU A 20 -12.40 3.56 4.77
C LEU A 20 -11.92 3.48 3.31
N SER A 21 -12.47 4.32 2.43
CA SER A 21 -12.03 4.44 1.03
C SER A 21 -10.54 4.81 0.90
N VAL A 22 -10.07 5.74 1.74
CA VAL A 22 -8.67 6.20 1.75
C VAL A 22 -7.75 5.10 2.27
N LEU A 23 -8.15 4.43 3.36
CA LEU A 23 -7.36 3.31 3.90
C LEU A 23 -7.18 2.19 2.86
N ILE A 24 -8.27 1.81 2.18
CA ILE A 24 -8.23 0.80 1.12
C ILE A 24 -7.35 1.26 -0.04
N LEU A 25 -7.48 2.53 -0.46
CA LEU A 25 -6.65 3.09 -1.53
C LEU A 25 -5.16 2.98 -1.19
N LEU A 26 -4.76 3.33 0.03
CA LEU A 26 -3.36 3.26 0.47
C LEU A 26 -2.84 1.82 0.48
N ILE A 27 -3.63 0.86 0.97
CA ILE A 27 -3.26 -0.56 0.97
C ILE A 27 -3.08 -1.07 -0.46
N VAL A 28 -4.05 -0.78 -1.34
CA VAL A 28 -3.99 -1.22 -2.75
C VAL A 28 -2.79 -0.59 -3.45
N LEU A 29 -2.56 0.71 -3.24
CA LEU A 29 -1.42 1.40 -3.83
C LEU A 29 -0.08 0.81 -3.36
N ALA A 30 0.05 0.54 -2.06
CA ALA A 30 1.23 -0.10 -1.50
C ALA A 30 1.49 -1.47 -2.14
N LEU A 31 0.46 -2.30 -2.30
CA LEU A 31 0.57 -3.60 -2.96
C LEU A 31 0.98 -3.48 -4.44
N VAL A 32 0.37 -2.54 -5.18
CA VAL A 32 0.72 -2.29 -6.59
C VAL A 32 2.19 -1.87 -6.71
N LEU A 33 2.66 -0.98 -5.84
CA LEU A 33 4.06 -0.54 -5.83
C LEU A 33 5.01 -1.68 -5.43
N MET A 34 4.65 -2.50 -4.44
CA MET A 34 5.45 -3.67 -4.06
C MET A 34 5.57 -4.67 -5.20
N ILE A 35 4.45 -5.03 -5.84
CA ILE A 35 4.42 -5.99 -6.96
C ILE A 35 5.17 -5.41 -8.16
N GLY A 36 4.92 -4.15 -8.51
CA GLY A 36 5.61 -3.45 -9.59
C GLY A 36 7.12 -3.37 -9.35
N GLY A 37 7.52 -3.00 -8.13
CA GLY A 37 8.93 -2.96 -7.71
C GLY A 37 9.58 -4.34 -7.76
N ALA A 38 8.92 -5.39 -7.28
CA ALA A 38 9.43 -6.76 -7.34
C ALA A 38 9.57 -7.26 -8.79
N TRP A 39 8.59 -6.97 -9.65
CA TRP A 39 8.64 -7.36 -11.06
C TRP A 39 9.74 -6.61 -11.82
N MET A 40 9.84 -5.29 -11.66
CA MET A 40 10.92 -4.50 -12.26
C MET A 40 12.28 -4.95 -11.72
N GLY A 41 12.40 -5.15 -10.40
CA GLY A 41 13.62 -5.64 -9.77
C GLY A 41 14.04 -7.02 -10.28
N PHE A 42 13.09 -7.93 -10.49
CA PHE A 42 13.35 -9.23 -11.13
C PHE A 42 13.82 -9.05 -12.57
N ARG A 43 13.14 -8.23 -13.38
CA ARG A 43 13.48 -8.01 -14.80
C ARG A 43 14.84 -7.34 -15.00
N PHE A 44 15.18 -6.36 -14.18
CA PHE A 44 16.46 -5.66 -14.26
C PHE A 44 17.59 -6.45 -13.60
N GLY A 45 17.33 -7.14 -12.47
CA GLY A 45 18.30 -8.00 -11.81
C GLY A 45 18.63 -9.27 -12.60
N SER A 46 17.68 -9.83 -13.36
CA SER A 46 17.92 -11.01 -14.21
C SER A 46 18.78 -10.72 -15.45
N GLY A 47 18.83 -9.46 -15.91
CA GLY A 47 19.66 -9.05 -17.06
C GLY A 47 21.13 -8.77 -16.71
N GLN A 48 21.51 -8.88 -15.44
CA GLN A 48 22.87 -8.59 -14.94
C GLN A 48 23.63 -9.87 -14.53
N LEU A 49 23.04 -11.04 -14.78
CA LEU A 49 23.63 -12.37 -14.55
C LEU A 49 24.11 -13.05 -15.86
N GLU A 50 24.26 -12.28 -16.95
CA GLU A 50 24.97 -12.69 -18.17
C GLU A 50 26.38 -12.07 -18.21
#